data_AF-A0A7V0QHI6-F1
#
_entry.id   AF-A0A7V0QHI6-F1
#
_cell.length_a   1.000
_cell.length_b   1.000
_cell.length_c   1.000
_cell.angle_alpha   90.00
_cell.angle_beta   90.00
_cell.angle_gamma   90.00
#
_symmetry.space_group_name_H-M   'P 1'
#
loop_
_entity.id
_entity.type
_entity.pdbx_description
1 polymer ?
#
loop_
_entity_poly.entity_id
_entity_poly.type
_entity_poly.pdbx_seq_one_letter_code
_entity_poly.pdbx_strand_id
1 'polypeptide(L)' 'AMKMAKYAINFGYDLPLDNAISLEIQCACQCFNTEDMKEGVSAFLEKRKPEFKGR' A
#
# COMPACT_ATOMS: atom_id res chain seq x y z
N ALA A 1 0.54 3.93 -3.68
CA ALA A 1 -0.40 3.47 -2.64
C ALA A 1 -1.90 3.60 -3.00
N MET A 2 -2.48 4.80 -3.11
CA MET A 2 -3.96 4.95 -3.27
C MET A 2 -4.57 4.23 -4.48
N LYS A 3 -3.89 4.25 -5.65
CA LYS A 3 -4.38 3.54 -6.84
C LYS A 3 -4.47 2.02 -6.62
N MET A 4 -3.49 1.45 -5.91
CA MET A 4 -3.43 0.02 -5.60
C MET A 4 -4.51 -0.38 -4.59
N ALA A 5 -4.75 0.45 -3.57
CA ALA A 5 -5.84 0.21 -2.63
C ALA A 5 -7.21 0.21 -3.33
N LYS A 6 -7.46 1.19 -4.21
CA LYS A 6 -8.69 1.24 -5.00
C LYS A 6 -8.82 0.04 -5.95
N TYR A 7 -7.71 -0.43 -6.52
CA TYR A 7 -7.68 -1.61 -7.38
C TYR A 7 -8.00 -2.88 -6.59
N ALA A 8 -7.35 -3.09 -5.44
CA ALA A 8 -7.59 -4.24 -4.57
C ALA A 8 -9.05 -4.31 -4.09
N ILE A 9 -9.66 -3.17 -3.74
CA ILE A 9 -11.08 -3.13 -3.33
C ILE A 9 -12.00 -3.45 -4.51
N ASN A 10 -11.79 -2.82 -5.67
CA ASN A 10 -12.66 -3.01 -6.82
C ASN A 10 -12.56 -4.43 -7.42
N PHE A 11 -11.37 -5.03 -7.44
CA PHE A 11 -11.16 -6.37 -7.98
C PHE A 11 -11.35 -7.47 -6.93
N GLY A 12 -10.99 -7.20 -5.67
CA GLY A 12 -11.14 -8.15 -4.57
C GLY A 12 -12.59 -8.42 -4.19
N TYR A 13 -13.49 -7.46 -4.42
CA TYR A 13 -14.92 -7.61 -4.12
C TYR A 13 -15.60 -8.76 -4.86
N ASP A 14 -15.17 -9.05 -6.10
CA ASP A 14 -15.74 -10.10 -6.95
C ASP A 14 -14.99 -11.44 -6.83
N LEU A 15 -13.87 -11.46 -6.10
CA LEU A 15 -13.01 -12.63 -5.95
C LEU A 15 -13.38 -13.47 -4.72
N PRO A 16 -13.15 -14.80 -4.76
CA PRO A 16 -13.16 -15.63 -3.57
C PRO A 16 -12.18 -15.08 -2.53
N LEU A 17 -12.55 -15.16 -1.25
CA LEU A 17 -11.82 -14.54 -0.14
C LEU A 17 -10.30 -14.84 -0.16
N ASP A 18 -9.93 -16.09 -0.45
CA ASP A 18 -8.52 -16.52 -0.51
C ASP A 18 -7.71 -15.79 -1.61
N ASN A 19 -8.34 -15.59 -2.77
CA ASN A 19 -7.76 -14.85 -3.89
C ASN A 19 -7.73 -13.34 -3.60
N ALA A 20 -8.78 -12.81 -2.96
CA ALA A 20 -8.84 -11.41 -2.56
C ALA A 20 -7.73 -11.07 -1.55
N ILE A 21 -7.52 -11.92 -0.55
CA ILE A 21 -6.43 -11.77 0.43
C ILE A 21 -5.07 -11.82 -0.28
N SER A 22 -4.87 -12.76 -1.19
CA SER A 22 -3.62 -12.85 -1.96
C SER A 22 -3.38 -11.59 -2.81
N LEU A 23 -4.43 -11.02 -3.41
CA LEU A 23 -4.36 -9.77 -4.17
C LEU A 23 -4.03 -8.57 -3.29
N GLU A 24 -4.63 -8.47 -2.10
CA GLU A 24 -4.34 -7.43 -1.12
C GLU A 24 -2.89 -7.49 -0.65
N ILE A 25 -2.37 -8.69 -0.36
CA ILE A 25 -0.97 -8.90 0.03
C ILE A 25 -0.04 -8.43 -1.10
N GLN A 26 -0.31 -8.78 -2.36
CA GLN A 26 0.51 -8.33 -3.48
C GLN A 26 0.49 -6.80 -3.63
N CYS A 27 -0.69 -6.19 -3.54
CA CYS A 27 -0.83 -4.73 -3.61
C CYS A 27 -0.11 -4.03 -2.46
N ALA A 28 -0.18 -4.59 -1.25
CA ALA A 28 0.54 -4.09 -0.08
C ALA A 28 2.05 -4.25 -0.25
N CYS A 29 2.55 -5.42 -0.64
CA CYS A 29 3.97 -5.66 -0.89
C CYS A 29 4.54 -4.71 -1.95
N GLN A 30 3.80 -4.41 -3.02
CA GLN A 30 4.24 -3.41 -3.99
C GLN A 30 4.33 -2.01 -3.39
N CYS A 31 3.43 -1.64 -2.47
CA CYS A 31 3.52 -0.39 -1.73
C CYS A 31 4.62 -0.40 -0.67
N PHE A 32 5.04 -1.56 -0.17
CA PHE A 32 6.13 -1.66 0.82
C PHE A 32 7.50 -1.33 0.21
N ASN A 33 7.66 -1.50 -1.10
CA ASN A 33 8.93 -1.22 -1.77
C ASN A 33 9.05 0.23 -2.27
N THR A 34 8.02 1.07 -2.08
CA THR A 34 8.02 2.47 -2.57
C THR A 34 8.82 3.38 -1.64
N GLU A 35 9.37 4.47 -2.18
CA GLU A 35 10.14 5.44 -1.41
C GLU A 35 9.27 6.10 -0.35
N ASP A 36 7.99 6.30 -0.66
CA ASP A 36 6.97 6.81 0.27
C ASP A 36 6.83 5.96 1.53
N MET A 37 7.05 4.64 1.46
CA MET A 37 6.90 3.76 2.62
C MET A 37 8.09 3.90 3.56
N LYS A 38 9.31 3.95 3.01
CA LYS A 38 10.53 4.22 3.78
C LYS A 38 10.48 5.60 4.42
N GLU A 39 10.02 6.59 3.67
CA GLU A 39 9.83 7.95 4.16
C GLU A 39 8.76 8.02 5.26
N GLY A 40 7.65 7.30 5.12
CA GLY A 40 6.62 7.19 6.15
C GLY A 40 7.14 6.57 7.45
N VAL A 41 7.94 5.51 7.37
CA VAL A 41 8.55 4.86 8.53
C VAL A 41 9.60 5.76 9.18
N SER A 42 10.48 6.38 8.40
CA SER A 42 11.49 7.31 8.91
C SER A 42 10.83 8.54 9.55
N ALA A 43 9.86 9.17 8.89
CA ALA A 43 9.14 10.31 9.45
C ALA A 43 8.38 9.97 10.73
N PHE A 44 7.82 8.76 10.84
CA PHE A 44 7.19 8.27 12.07
C PHE A 44 8.20 8.12 13.21
N LEU A 45 9.37 7.53 12.94
CA LEU A 45 10.46 7.39 13.91
C LEU A 45 11.02 8.76 14.34
N GLU A 46 11.16 9.69 13.40
CA GLU A 46 11.67 11.04 13.61
C GLU A 46 10.59 12.02 14.14
N LYS A 47 9.33 11.57 14.33
CA LYS A 47 8.17 12.37 14.75
C LYS A 47 7.98 13.66 13.94
N ARG A 48 8.31 13.61 12.64
CA ARG A 48 8.11 14.72 11.69
C ARG A 48 6.97 14.40 10.74
N LYS A 49 6.48 15.41 10.03
CA LYS A 49 5.49 15.19 8.97
C LYS A 49 6.17 14.48 7.78
N PRO A 50 5.65 13.35 7.30
CA PRO A 50 6.18 12.67 6.12
C PRO A 50 5.91 13.48 4.86
N GLU A 51 6.90 13.54 3.97
CA GLU A 51 6.75 14.13 2.63
C GLU A 51 6.60 13.04 1.58
N PHE A 52 5.36 12.65 1.32
CA PHE A 52 5.07 11.66 0.28
C PHE A 52 5.22 12.29 -1.11
N LYS A 53 6.09 11.71 -1.94
CA LYS A 53 6.35 12.14 -3.32
C LYS A 53 5.55 11.34 -4.35
N GLY A 54 4.83 10.30 -3.91
CA GLY A 54 3.99 9.49 -4.79
C GLY A 54 4.78 8.53 -5.68
N ARG A 55 5.96 8.11 -5.23
CA ARG A 55 6.88 7.19 -5.94
C ARG A 55 7.08 5.91 -5.15
#